data_AF-W4PFT3-F1
#
_entry.id   AF-W4PFT3-F1
#
_cell.length_a   1.000
_cell.length_b   1.000
_cell.length_c   1.000
_cell.angle_alpha   90.00
_cell.angle_beta   90.00
_cell.angle_gamma   90.00
#
_symmetry.space_group_name_H-M   'P 1'
#
loop_
_entity.id
_entity.type
_entity.pdbx_description
1 polymer ?
#
loop_
_entity_poly.entity_id
_entity_poly.type
_entity_poly.pdbx_seq_one_letter_code
_entity_poly.pdbx_strand_id
1 'polypeptide(L)' 'MGESLGGYRMIQRVEILPYHQLGVHKYEAMGLNYPLKEVKENTPEQLEKAGRLFETCFPSATVVVN' A
#
# COMPACT_ATOMS: atom_id res chain seq x y z
N MET A 1 -6.00 7.16 -9.07
CA MET A 1 -4.87 6.31 -9.50
C MET A 1 -5.35 5.02 -10.18
N GLY A 2 -6.16 4.18 -9.53
CA GLY A 2 -6.71 2.95 -10.14
C GLY A 2 -7.39 3.17 -11.50
N GLU A 3 -8.30 4.14 -11.61
CA GLU A 3 -8.97 4.48 -12.88
C GLU A 3 -8.02 4.91 -14.00
N SER A 4 -6.93 5.62 -13.65
CA SER A 4 -5.96 6.12 -14.63
C SER A 4 -5.01 5.03 -15.13
N LEU A 5 -4.72 4.03 -14.29
CA LEU A 5 -3.76 2.97 -14.58
C LEU A 5 -4.43 1.67 -15.05
N GLY A 6 -5.71 1.45 -14.72
CA GLY A 6 -6.44 0.20 -14.94
C GLY A 6 -6.59 -0.23 -16.40
N GLY A 7 -6.50 0.72 -17.34
CA GLY A 7 -6.54 0.44 -18.78
C GLY A 7 -5.23 -0.12 -19.36
N TYR A 8 -4.12 -0.08 -18.62
CA TYR A 8 -2.83 -0.54 -19.13
C TYR A 8 -2.70 -2.06 -19.07
N ARG A 9 -2.75 -2.70 -20.24
CA ARG A 9 -2.55 -4.16 -20.39
C ARG A 9 -1.15 -4.64 -19.97
N MET A 10 -0.18 -3.73 -19.90
CA MET A 10 1.20 -4.02 -19.50
C MET A 10 1.32 -4.33 -18.00
N ILE A 11 0.36 -3.88 -17.19
CA ILE A 11 0.35 -4.11 -15.74
C ILE A 11 -0.22 -5.50 -15.49
N GLN A 12 0.64 -6.40 -15.02
CA GLN A 12 0.28 -7.81 -14.81
C GLN A 12 -0.02 -8.12 -13.33
N ARG A 13 0.50 -7.30 -12.40
CA ARG A 13 0.39 -7.55 -10.96
C ARG A 13 0.35 -6.23 -10.18
N VAL A 14 -0.49 -6.19 -9.16
CA VAL A 14 -0.57 -5.12 -8.18
C VAL A 14 -0.38 -5.75 -6.79
N GLU A 15 0.63 -5.29 -6.06
CA GLU A 15 0.86 -5.69 -4.69
C GLU A 15 0.49 -4.57 -3.73
N ILE A 16 -0.38 -4.87 -2.78
CA ILE A 16 -0.73 -3.98 -1.69
C ILE A 16 0.19 -4.31 -0.53
N LEU A 17 1.05 -3.34 -0.18
CA LEU A 17 1.97 -3.44 0.94
C LEU A 17 1.44 -2.61 2.11
N PRO A 18 1.20 -3.21 3.29
CA PRO A 18 0.79 -2.48 4.47
C PRO A 18 1.90 -1.52 4.90
N TYR A 19 1.48 -0.37 5.43
CA TYR A 19 2.41 0.53 6.09
C TYR A 19 2.97 -0.14 7.34
N HIS A 20 4.27 0.07 7.58
CA HIS A 20 4.98 -0.43 8.76
C HIS A 20 5.81 0.69 9.39
N GLN A 21 6.09 0.58 10.69
CA GLN A 21 6.96 1.53 11.41
C GLN A 21 8.45 1.14 11.45
N LEU A 22 8.87 0.17 10.62
CA LEU A 22 10.27 -0.21 10.51
C LEU A 22 11.14 1.00 10.10
N GLY A 23 12.22 1.24 10.84
CA GLY A 23 13.17 2.32 10.58
C GLY A 23 12.89 3.65 11.27
N VAL A 24 11.79 3.81 12.03
CA VAL A 24 11.55 5.01 12.84
C VAL A 24 12.72 5.33 13.77
N HIS A 25 13.30 4.32 14.41
CA HIS A 25 14.48 4.46 15.27
C HIS A 25 15.72 5.04 14.54
N LYS A 26 15.83 4.89 13.21
CA LYS A 26 16.93 5.49 12.43
C LYS A 26 16.78 7.00 12.34
N TYR A 27 15.55 7.50 12.21
CA TYR A 27 15.28 8.94 12.25
C TYR A 27 15.64 9.51 13.62
N GLU A 28 15.24 8.83 14.69
CA GLU A 28 15.58 9.22 16.07
C GLU A 28 17.09 9.27 16.29
N ALA A 29 17.83 8.27 15.81
CA ALA A 29 19.29 8.23 15.90
C ALA A 29 19.99 9.37 15.13
N MET A 30 19.38 9.86 14.05
CA MET A 30 19.88 11.02 13.30
C MET A 30 19.42 12.37 13.87
N GLY A 31 18.65 12.38 14.98
CA GLY A 31 18.04 13.60 15.52
C GLY A 31 16.96 14.20 14.61
N LEU A 32 16.40 13.40 13.69
CA LEU A 32 15.40 13.83 12.72
C LEU A 32 13.98 13.56 13.23
N ASN A 33 13.06 14.47 12.93
CA ASN A 33 11.64 14.22 13.20
C ASN A 33 11.05 13.26 12.16
N TYR A 34 10.50 12.14 12.61
CA TYR A 34 9.70 11.26 11.76
C TYR A 34 8.26 11.80 11.63
N PRO A 35 7.77 12.11 10.41
CA PRO A 35 6.48 12.78 10.25
C PRO A 35 5.26 11.88 10.46
N LEU A 36 5.41 10.55 10.37
CA LEU A 36 4.30 9.59 10.44
C LEU A 36 4.24 8.86 11.80
N LYS A 37 4.74 9.47 12.87
CA LYS A 37 4.83 8.87 14.22
C LYS A 37 3.48 8.35 14.74
N GLU A 38 2.40 9.05 14.45
CA GLU A 38 1.05 8.71 14.94
C GLU A 38 0.27 7.82 13.97
N VAL A 39 0.82 7.53 12.78
CA VAL A 39 0.18 6.66 11.80
C VAL A 39 0.37 5.22 12.23
N LYS A 40 -0.76 4.50 12.36
CA LYS A 40 -0.81 3.09 12.71
C LYS A 40 -0.72 2.21 11.46
N GLU A 41 -0.28 0.97 11.67
CA GLU A 41 -0.33 -0.06 10.63
C GLU A 41 -1.78 -0.32 10.20
N ASN A 42 -1.94 -0.77 8.95
CA ASN A 42 -3.25 -1.08 8.40
C ASN A 42 -3.89 -2.28 9.11
N THR A 43 -5.21 -2.24 9.31
CA THR A 43 -5.93 -3.42 9.79
C THR A 43 -6.18 -4.41 8.64
N PRO A 44 -6.38 -5.72 8.93
CA PRO A 44 -6.72 -6.70 7.90
C PRO A 44 -7.94 -6.28 7.05
N GLU A 45 -8.97 -5.71 7.67
CA GLU A 45 -10.20 -5.28 6.98
C GLU A 45 -9.93 -4.10 6.03
N GLN A 46 -9.02 -3.20 6.40
CA GLN A 46 -8.60 -2.10 5.53
C GLN A 46 -7.85 -2.64 4.32
N LEU A 47 -6.98 -3.62 4.51
CA LEU A 47 -6.21 -4.26 3.44
C LEU A 47 -7.11 -5.05 2.49
N GLU A 48 -8.06 -5.82 3.01
CA GLU A 48 -9.06 -6.51 2.19
C GLU A 48 -9.92 -5.53 1.38
N LYS A 49 -10.37 -4.45 2.02
CA LYS A 49 -11.16 -3.41 1.35
C LYS A 49 -10.36 -2.78 0.21
N ALA A 50 -9.07 -2.53 0.42
CA ALA A 50 -8.18 -2.05 -0.63
C ALA A 50 -8.03 -3.10 -1.74
N GLY A 51 -7.80 -4.36 -1.41
CA GLY A 51 -7.72 -5.47 -2.37
C GLY A 51 -8.92 -5.50 -3.32
N ARG A 52 -10.14 -5.53 -2.78
CA ARG A 52 -11.39 -5.55 -3.56
C ARG A 52 -11.53 -4.32 -4.48
N LEU A 53 -11.11 -3.15 -4.01
CA LEU A 53 -11.12 -1.93 -4.83
C LEU A 53 -10.17 -2.05 -6.02
N PHE A 54 -8.95 -2.54 -5.78
CA PHE A 54 -7.94 -2.69 -6.82
C PHE A 54 -8.28 -3.80 -7.81
N GLU A 55 -8.93 -4.89 -7.39
CA GLU A 55 -9.46 -5.92 -8.30
C GLU A 55 -10.45 -5.31 -9.31
N THR A 56 -11.29 -4.37 -8.84
CA THR A 56 -12.24 -3.67 -9.70
C THR A 56 -11.52 -2.74 -10.71
N CYS A 57 -10.43 -2.11 -10.29
CA CYS A 57 -9.66 -1.20 -11.15
C CYS A 57 -8.77 -1.94 -12.16
N PHE A 58 -8.32 -3.15 -11.86
CA PHE A 58 -7.34 -3.88 -12.66
C PHE A 58 -7.86 -5.30 -13.04
N PRO A 59 -8.88 -5.40 -13.91
CA PRO A 59 -9.54 -6.67 -14.21
C PRO A 59 -8.64 -7.69 -14.92
N SER A 60 -7.50 -7.26 -15.47
CA SER A 60 -6.54 -8.12 -16.17
C SER A 60 -5.24 -8.36 -15.39
N ALA A 61 -5.11 -7.80 -14.18
CA ALA A 61 -3.91 -7.97 -13.36
C ALA A 61 -4.22 -8.81 -12.12
N THR A 62 -3.22 -9.53 -11.62
CA THR A 62 -3.33 -10.21 -10.31
C THR A 62 -3.16 -9.19 -9.19
N VAL A 63 -4.15 -9.09 -8.29
CA VAL A 63 -4.05 -8.27 -7.09
C VAL A 63 -3.67 -9.16 -5.91
N VAL A 64 -2.62 -8.77 -5.19
CA VAL A 64 -2.12 -9.51 -4.01
C VAL A 64 -2.03 -8.56 -2.83
N VAL A 65 -2.54 -8.99 -1.69
CA VAL A 65 -2.37 -8.32 -0.39
C VAL A 65 -1.32 -9.10 0.38
N ASN A 66 -0.21 -8.46 0.73
CA ASN A 66 0.89 -9.06 1.50
C ASN A 66 0.91 -8.58 2.95
#